data_AF-A0A382DQH0-F1
#
_entry.id   AF-A0A382DQH0-F1
#
_cell.length_a   1.000
_cell.length_b   1.000
_cell.length_c   1.000
_cell.angle_alpha   90.00
_cell.angle_beta   90.00
_cell.angle_gamma   90.00
#
_symmetry.space_group_name_H-M   'P 1'
#
loop_
_entity.id
_entity.type
_entity.pdbx_description
1 polymer ?
#
loop_
_entity_poly.entity_id
_entity_poly.type
_entity_poly.pdbx_seq_one_letter_code
_entity_poly.pdbx_strand_id
1 'polypeptide(L)'
;MFKPFLKQLTKVTDLTILFATIFVFLAFITPEELSQAPLNNARDDYDRTASSLALAESKAISSRIELEESISISNELRNSIAAAENEINSIDTDFVENEINSIDTDFVESVINDIDTNTDPDLTNQTDTEQDQRNNELDQLNAELDQLNAELVANESQLKLFRESAEEASKNVVLLQSQLNMIVKTIADIETAALSSRAISWLQPVRKNTSELTDVAGVDGLIALLAALIFCLVCKRRESWFKQMFGIYFK
;
A
#
# COMPACT_ATOMS: atom_id res chain seq x y z
N MET A 1 57.81 54.92 22.52
CA MET A 1 57.27 54.19 21.35
C MET A 1 56.26 53.09 21.70
N PHE A 2 56.34 52.45 22.88
CA PHE A 2 55.46 51.31 23.25
C PHE A 2 54.02 51.63 23.70
N LYS A 3 53.74 52.82 24.26
CA LYS A 3 52.38 53.20 24.71
C LYS A 3 51.28 53.15 23.61
N PRO A 4 51.48 53.70 22.40
CA PRO A 4 50.47 53.61 21.34
C PRO A 4 50.25 52.18 20.85
N PHE A 5 51.31 51.36 20.81
CA PHE A 5 51.24 49.95 20.45
C PHE A 5 50.44 49.12 21.47
N LEU A 6 50.70 49.27 22.77
CA LEU A 6 49.94 48.61 23.84
C LEU A 6 48.45 48.99 23.81
N LYS A 7 48.14 50.26 23.48
CA LYS A 7 46.76 50.74 23.36
C LYS A 7 46.05 50.16 22.14
N GLN A 8 46.75 49.97 21.02
CA GLN A 8 46.21 49.28 19.85
C GLN A 8 46.02 47.79 20.12
N LEU A 9 47.01 47.13 20.74
CA LEU A 9 46.93 45.72 21.12
C LEU A 9 45.73 45.47 22.04
N THR A 10 45.52 46.32 23.05
CA THR A 10 44.35 46.23 23.95
C THR A 10 43.03 46.38 23.19
N LYS A 11 42.94 47.30 22.22
CA LYS A 11 41.72 47.45 21.40
C LYS A 11 41.44 46.22 20.54
N VAL A 12 42.49 45.61 19.97
CA VAL A 12 42.35 44.38 19.17
C VAL A 12 41.93 43.22 20.07
N THR A 13 42.55 43.06 21.24
CA THR A 13 42.18 42.04 22.22
C THR A 13 40.73 42.20 22.70
N ASP A 14 40.30 43.42 23.06
CA ASP A 14 38.93 43.71 23.47
C ASP A 14 37.91 43.38 22.37
N LEU A 15 38.26 43.66 21.10
CA LEU A 15 37.41 43.33 19.94
C LEU A 15 37.32 41.81 19.72
N THR A 16 38.44 41.09 19.84
CA THR A 16 38.47 39.63 19.72
C THR A 16 37.62 38.97 20.80
N ILE A 17 37.65 39.49 22.04
CA ILE A 17 36.83 39.00 23.14
C ILE A 17 35.34 39.27 22.88
N LEU A 18 34.99 40.44 22.33
CA LEU A 18 33.61 40.75 21.92
C LEU A 18 33.11 39.75 20.86
N PHE A 19 33.89 39.48 19.83
CA PHE A 19 33.52 38.49 18.82
C PHE A 19 33.40 37.08 19.41
N ALA A 20 34.34 36.67 20.28
CA ALA A 20 34.28 35.37 20.95
C ALA A 20 33.02 35.21 21.82
N THR A 21 32.64 36.24 22.57
CA THR A 21 31.41 36.23 23.38
C THR A 21 30.15 36.20 22.53
N ILE A 22 30.11 36.92 21.40
CA ILE A 22 29.02 36.83 20.42
C ILE A 22 28.92 35.40 19.84
N PHE A 23 30.04 34.78 19.46
CA PHE A 23 30.02 33.42 18.91
C PHE A 23 29.58 32.37 19.94
N VAL A 24 30.02 32.48 21.20
CA VAL A 24 29.56 31.60 22.28
C VAL A 24 28.05 31.77 22.53
N PHE A 25 27.56 33.01 22.52
CA PHE A 25 26.13 33.29 22.68
C PHE A 25 25.30 32.77 21.49
N LEU A 26 25.76 32.99 20.26
CA LEU A 26 25.14 32.42 19.05
C LEU A 26 25.14 30.90 19.11
N ALA A 27 26.25 30.28 19.51
CA ALA A 27 26.37 28.84 19.65
C ALA A 27 25.43 28.27 20.71
N PHE A 28 25.23 28.99 21.83
CA PHE A 28 24.29 28.61 22.90
C PHE A 28 22.82 28.65 22.43
N ILE A 29 22.45 29.64 21.61
CA ILE A 29 21.08 29.77 21.08
C ILE A 29 20.84 28.88 19.86
N THR A 30 21.91 28.43 19.18
CA THR A 30 21.80 27.61 17.98
C THR A 30 21.35 26.18 18.35
N PRO A 31 20.21 25.70 17.81
CA PRO A 31 19.76 24.32 18.01
C PRO A 31 20.74 23.30 17.40
N GLU A 32 20.60 22.03 17.79
CA GLU A 32 21.50 20.98 17.33
C GLU A 32 21.23 20.71 15.86
N GLU A 33 22.28 20.44 15.09
CA GLU A 33 22.06 19.83 13.78
C GLU A 33 21.37 18.49 13.99
N LEU A 34 20.11 18.39 13.55
CA LEU A 34 19.43 17.12 13.48
C LEU A 34 20.22 16.23 12.51
N SER A 35 20.57 15.03 12.98
CA SER A 35 21.18 14.00 12.15
C SER A 35 20.30 13.78 10.91
N GLN A 36 20.94 13.65 9.74
CA GLN A 36 20.24 13.28 8.49
C GLN A 36 19.86 11.79 8.47
N ALA A 37 20.42 10.97 9.35
CA ALA A 37 20.20 9.52 9.36
C ALA A 37 18.71 9.11 9.51
N PRO A 38 17.90 9.69 10.42
CA PRO A 38 16.48 9.39 10.52
C PRO A 38 15.69 9.75 9.26
N LEU A 39 16.03 10.86 8.60
CA LEU A 39 15.38 11.28 7.36
C LEU A 39 15.73 10.35 6.19
N ASN A 40 17.01 9.96 6.07
CA ASN A 40 17.45 9.03 5.04
C ASN A 40 16.83 7.65 5.24
N ASN A 41 16.83 7.13 6.48
CA ASN A 41 16.19 5.86 6.80
C ASN A 41 14.69 5.86 6.47
N ALA A 42 13.97 6.95 6.79
CA ALA A 42 12.56 7.08 6.48
C ALA A 42 12.29 7.12 4.96
N ARG A 43 13.18 7.73 4.18
CA ARG A 43 13.13 7.72 2.70
C ARG A 43 13.43 6.33 2.13
N ASP A 44 14.42 5.64 2.67
CA ASP A 44 14.72 4.25 2.27
C ASP A 44 13.53 3.31 2.57
N ASP A 45 12.89 3.49 3.73
CA ASP A 45 11.66 2.78 4.08
C ASP A 45 10.50 3.13 3.15
N TYR A 46 10.35 4.40 2.76
CA TYR A 46 9.37 4.83 1.77
C TYR A 46 9.58 4.11 0.43
N ASP A 47 10.80 4.12 -0.11
CA ASP A 47 11.11 3.51 -1.40
C ASP A 47 10.88 1.99 -1.38
N ARG A 48 11.24 1.33 -0.27
CA ARG A 48 10.99 -0.10 -0.05
C ARG A 48 9.51 -0.42 0.02
N THR A 49 8.74 0.35 0.78
CA THR A 49 7.28 0.15 0.93
C THR A 49 6.54 0.49 -0.36
N ALA A 50 6.95 1.54 -1.08
CA ALA A 50 6.38 1.90 -2.38
C ALA A 50 6.64 0.80 -3.43
N SER A 51 7.84 0.23 -3.46
CA SER A 51 8.16 -0.90 -4.34
C SER A 51 7.32 -2.13 -3.99
N SER A 52 7.14 -2.42 -2.70
CA SER A 52 6.29 -3.52 -2.22
C SER A 52 4.82 -3.29 -2.57
N LEU A 53 4.35 -2.04 -2.48
CA LEU A 53 3.00 -1.65 -2.86
C LEU A 53 2.76 -1.86 -4.35
N ALA A 54 3.67 -1.41 -5.22
CA ALA A 54 3.54 -1.62 -6.66
C ALA A 54 3.46 -3.11 -7.03
N LEU A 55 4.25 -3.97 -6.36
CA LEU A 55 4.17 -5.42 -6.53
C LEU A 55 2.81 -5.97 -6.04
N ALA A 56 2.33 -5.51 -4.88
CA ALA A 56 1.04 -5.93 -4.33
C ALA A 56 -0.13 -5.49 -5.23
N GLU A 57 -0.08 -4.29 -5.79
CA GLU A 57 -1.07 -3.77 -6.75
C GLU A 57 -1.09 -4.61 -8.02
N SER A 58 0.08 -4.93 -8.58
CA SER A 58 0.20 -5.84 -9.73
C SER A 58 -0.42 -7.22 -9.43
N LYS A 59 -0.12 -7.79 -8.25
CA LYS A 59 -0.72 -9.06 -7.82
C LYS A 59 -2.24 -8.95 -7.67
N ALA A 60 -2.74 -7.86 -7.07
CA ALA A 60 -4.18 -7.64 -6.91
C ALA A 60 -4.91 -7.50 -8.25
N ILE A 61 -4.27 -6.86 -9.24
CA ILE A 61 -4.80 -6.79 -10.62
C ILE A 61 -4.82 -8.19 -11.23
N SER A 62 -3.73 -8.95 -11.15
CA SER A 62 -3.65 -10.32 -11.70
C SER A 62 -4.74 -11.23 -11.11
N SER A 63 -4.90 -11.24 -9.78
CA SER A 63 -5.93 -12.07 -9.13
C SER A 63 -7.36 -11.63 -9.45
N ARG A 64 -7.58 -10.34 -9.76
CA ARG A 64 -8.88 -9.86 -10.27
C ARG A 64 -9.15 -10.33 -11.69
N ILE A 65 -8.13 -10.33 -12.55
CA ILE A 65 -8.25 -10.86 -13.92
C ILE A 65 -8.61 -12.35 -13.89
N GLU A 66 -7.91 -13.15 -13.08
CA GLU A 66 -8.22 -14.58 -12.89
C GLU A 66 -9.65 -14.80 -12.41
N LEU A 67 -10.13 -13.97 -11.48
CA LEU A 67 -11.51 -14.02 -11.01
C LEU A 67 -12.52 -13.68 -12.11
N GLU A 68 -12.26 -12.63 -12.90
CA GLU A 68 -13.13 -12.22 -14.01
C GLU A 68 -13.17 -13.28 -15.12
N GLU A 69 -12.04 -13.90 -15.43
CA GLU A 69 -11.95 -15.01 -16.38
C GLU A 69 -12.77 -16.21 -15.91
N SER A 70 -12.62 -16.63 -14.65
CA SER A 70 -13.41 -17.72 -14.08
C SER A 70 -14.92 -17.42 -14.06
N ILE A 71 -15.32 -16.17 -13.81
CA ILE A 71 -16.72 -15.73 -13.93
C ILE A 71 -17.21 -15.86 -15.37
N SER A 72 -16.40 -15.46 -16.35
CA SER A 72 -16.73 -15.59 -17.77
C SER A 72 -16.95 -17.06 -18.16
N ILE A 73 -16.04 -17.94 -17.76
CA ILE A 73 -16.14 -19.39 -17.99
C ILE A 73 -17.40 -19.95 -17.32
N SER A 74 -17.74 -19.51 -16.10
CA SER A 74 -18.95 -19.96 -15.41
C SER A 74 -20.22 -19.58 -16.17
N ASN A 75 -20.28 -18.38 -16.74
CA ASN A 75 -21.40 -17.95 -17.57
C ASN A 75 -21.49 -18.75 -18.88
N GLU A 76 -20.36 -19.02 -19.52
CA GLU A 76 -20.31 -19.85 -20.73
C GLU A 76 -20.82 -21.27 -20.46
N LEU A 77 -20.32 -21.92 -19.40
CA LEU A 77 -20.77 -23.25 -18.99
C LEU A 77 -22.28 -23.28 -18.70
N ARG A 78 -22.81 -22.27 -17.99
CA ARG A 78 -24.26 -22.18 -17.72
C ARG A 78 -25.08 -22.01 -18.99
N ASN A 79 -24.58 -21.28 -19.98
CA ASN A 79 -25.25 -21.14 -21.27
C ASN A 79 -25.24 -22.48 -22.04
N SER A 80 -24.11 -23.19 -22.04
CA SER A 80 -24.00 -24.50 -22.68
C SER A 80 -24.91 -25.55 -22.02
N ILE A 81 -24.96 -25.55 -20.68
CA ILE A 81 -25.89 -26.39 -19.91
C ILE A 81 -27.34 -26.11 -20.32
N ALA A 82 -27.75 -24.85 -20.34
CA ALA A 82 -29.11 -24.47 -20.73
C ALA A 82 -29.42 -24.83 -22.19
N ALA A 83 -28.44 -24.79 -23.09
CA ALA A 83 -28.61 -25.22 -24.47
C ALA A 83 -28.83 -26.74 -24.55
N ALA A 84 -27.98 -27.53 -23.88
CA ALA A 84 -28.11 -28.98 -23.82
C ALA A 84 -29.44 -29.42 -23.17
N GLU A 85 -29.85 -28.78 -22.08
CA GLU A 85 -31.14 -29.04 -21.42
C GLU A 85 -32.33 -28.77 -22.37
N ASN A 86 -32.26 -27.70 -23.17
CA ASN A 86 -33.32 -27.41 -24.16
C ASN A 86 -33.35 -28.45 -25.29
N GLU A 87 -32.19 -28.92 -25.75
CA GLU A 87 -32.09 -29.93 -26.81
C GLU A 87 -32.63 -31.29 -26.33
N ILE A 88 -32.26 -31.71 -25.12
CA ILE A 88 -32.82 -32.90 -24.44
C ILE A 88 -34.34 -32.80 -24.33
N ASN A 89 -34.87 -31.67 -23.84
CA ASN A 89 -36.31 -31.45 -23.73
C ASN A 89 -37.04 -31.50 -25.08
N SER A 90 -36.39 -31.04 -26.16
CA SER A 90 -36.95 -31.11 -27.52
C SER A 90 -37.08 -32.55 -27.98
N ILE A 91 -36.03 -33.36 -27.80
CA ILE A 91 -36.02 -34.78 -28.20
C ILE A 91 -37.08 -35.57 -27.43
N ASP A 92 -37.20 -35.34 -26.11
CA ASP A 92 -38.22 -35.98 -25.27
C ASP A 92 -39.66 -35.61 -25.72
N THR A 93 -39.88 -34.34 -26.10
CA THR A 93 -41.20 -33.88 -26.56
C THR A 93 -41.56 -34.49 -27.92
N ASP A 94 -40.61 -34.49 -28.87
CA ASP A 94 -40.77 -35.09 -30.20
C ASP A 94 -41.00 -36.62 -30.12
N PHE A 95 -40.45 -37.29 -29.10
CA PHE A 95 -40.73 -38.70 -28.83
C PHE A 95 -42.20 -38.91 -28.45
N VAL A 96 -42.70 -38.17 -27.46
CA VAL A 96 -44.08 -38.29 -26.97
C VAL A 96 -45.09 -37.93 -28.06
N GLU A 97 -44.84 -36.89 -28.84
CA GLU A 97 -45.76 -36.46 -29.91
C GLU A 97 -45.81 -37.47 -31.09
N ASN A 98 -44.67 -38.06 -31.47
CA ASN A 98 -44.64 -39.11 -32.48
C ASN A 98 -45.28 -40.42 -32.00
N GLU A 99 -45.04 -40.83 -30.74
CA GLU A 99 -45.65 -42.03 -30.17
C GLU A 99 -47.18 -41.89 -30.13
N ILE A 100 -47.69 -40.72 -29.70
CA ILE A 100 -49.12 -40.40 -29.69
C ILE A 100 -49.71 -40.34 -31.12
N ASN A 101 -49.02 -39.72 -32.08
CA ASN A 101 -49.53 -39.60 -33.45
C ASN A 101 -49.47 -40.91 -34.25
N SER A 102 -48.58 -41.86 -33.88
CA SER A 102 -48.55 -43.20 -34.46
C SER A 102 -49.68 -44.10 -33.97
N ILE A 103 -50.32 -43.74 -32.83
CA ILE A 103 -51.58 -44.34 -32.40
C ILE A 103 -52.69 -43.75 -33.27
N ASP A 104 -52.73 -44.24 -34.51
CA ASP A 104 -53.78 -43.93 -35.46
C ASP A 104 -55.12 -44.32 -34.83
N THR A 105 -55.99 -43.33 -34.68
CA THR A 105 -57.32 -43.50 -34.09
C THR A 105 -58.21 -44.36 -34.99
N ASP A 106 -57.88 -44.47 -36.29
CA ASP A 106 -58.55 -45.35 -37.26
C ASP A 106 -58.04 -46.81 -37.19
N PHE A 107 -56.82 -47.06 -36.67
CA PHE A 107 -56.28 -48.41 -36.45
C PHE A 107 -56.95 -49.11 -35.27
N VAL A 108 -57.26 -48.38 -34.19
CA VAL A 108 -57.95 -48.94 -33.01
C VAL A 108 -59.37 -49.43 -33.37
N GLU A 109 -60.03 -48.81 -34.35
CA GLU A 109 -61.37 -49.22 -34.80
C GLU A 109 -61.34 -50.41 -35.81
N SER A 110 -60.23 -50.63 -36.53
CA SER A 110 -60.08 -51.78 -37.44
C SER A 110 -59.50 -53.04 -36.76
N VAL A 111 -58.62 -52.88 -35.77
CA VAL A 111 -58.00 -53.99 -35.00
C VAL A 111 -59.02 -54.79 -34.18
N ILE A 112 -60.14 -54.18 -33.79
CA ILE A 112 -61.22 -54.91 -33.11
C ILE A 112 -61.94 -55.86 -34.08
N ASN A 113 -61.84 -55.66 -35.40
CA ASN A 113 -62.58 -56.44 -36.40
C ASN A 113 -61.75 -57.48 -37.17
N ASP A 114 -60.44 -57.30 -37.36
CA ASP A 114 -59.61 -58.24 -38.11
C ASP A 114 -58.35 -58.67 -37.33
N ILE A 115 -58.49 -59.75 -36.54
CA ILE A 115 -57.35 -60.53 -36.05
C ILE A 115 -56.89 -61.42 -37.22
N ASP A 116 -56.13 -60.87 -38.17
CA ASP A 116 -55.30 -61.66 -39.08
C ASP A 116 -53.90 -61.05 -39.23
N THR A 117 -52.93 -61.94 -39.16
CA THR A 117 -51.54 -61.71 -38.77
C THR A 117 -50.68 -61.22 -39.93
N ASN A 118 -50.64 -59.93 -40.22
CA ASN A 118 -49.61 -59.33 -41.08
C ASN A 118 -49.24 -57.92 -40.61
N THR A 119 -48.57 -57.82 -39.47
CA THR A 119 -47.75 -56.64 -39.14
C THR A 119 -46.54 -56.66 -40.07
N ASP A 120 -46.41 -55.65 -40.93
CA ASP A 120 -45.30 -55.51 -41.88
C ASP A 120 -43.96 -55.39 -41.12
N PRO A 121 -43.08 -56.40 -41.16
CA PRO A 121 -41.82 -56.37 -40.41
C PRO A 121 -40.87 -55.27 -40.89
N ASP A 122 -41.05 -54.70 -42.08
CA ASP A 122 -40.21 -53.62 -42.60
C ASP A 122 -40.48 -52.29 -41.87
N LEU A 123 -41.75 -51.98 -41.59
CA LEU A 123 -42.13 -50.79 -40.80
C LEU A 123 -41.64 -50.87 -39.34
N THR A 124 -41.73 -52.06 -38.72
CA THR A 124 -41.29 -52.25 -37.33
C THR A 124 -39.78 -52.04 -37.20
N ASN A 125 -38.99 -52.62 -38.11
CA ASN A 125 -37.52 -52.47 -38.10
C ASN A 125 -37.06 -51.03 -38.35
N GLN A 126 -37.78 -50.27 -39.18
CA GLN A 126 -37.44 -48.88 -39.47
C GLN A 126 -37.72 -47.97 -38.27
N THR A 127 -38.84 -48.20 -37.58
CA THR A 127 -39.22 -47.46 -36.36
C THR A 127 -38.25 -47.76 -35.20
N ASP A 128 -37.86 -49.02 -35.01
CA ASP A 128 -36.88 -49.43 -34.01
C ASP A 128 -35.51 -48.78 -34.24
N THR A 129 -35.10 -48.64 -35.51
CA THR A 129 -33.80 -48.02 -35.86
C THR A 129 -33.78 -46.52 -35.57
N GLU A 130 -34.86 -45.79 -35.87
CA GLU A 130 -35.00 -44.36 -35.57
C GLU A 130 -35.08 -44.09 -34.05
N GLN A 131 -35.71 -45.01 -33.31
CA GLN A 131 -35.76 -44.96 -31.86
C GLN A 131 -34.39 -45.21 -31.22
N ASP A 132 -33.65 -46.22 -31.69
CA ASP A 132 -32.29 -46.48 -31.25
C ASP A 132 -31.35 -45.32 -31.54
N GLN A 133 -31.48 -44.67 -32.70
CA GLN A 133 -30.69 -43.47 -33.03
C GLN A 133 -30.96 -42.31 -32.07
N ARG A 134 -32.23 -41.98 -31.82
CA ARG A 134 -32.58 -40.92 -30.86
C ARG A 134 -32.18 -41.24 -29.42
N ASN A 135 -32.32 -42.50 -28.99
CA ASN A 135 -31.85 -42.91 -27.67
C ASN A 135 -30.34 -42.72 -27.52
N ASN A 136 -29.56 -43.03 -28.56
CA ASN A 136 -28.12 -42.78 -28.57
C ASN A 136 -27.79 -41.27 -28.52
N GLU A 137 -28.54 -40.43 -29.23
CA GLU A 137 -28.39 -38.96 -29.16
C GLU A 137 -28.71 -38.43 -27.76
N LEU A 138 -29.77 -38.91 -27.13
CA LEU A 138 -30.17 -38.56 -25.77
C LEU A 138 -29.09 -38.98 -24.75
N ASP A 139 -28.58 -40.20 -24.85
CA ASP A 139 -27.50 -40.69 -23.99
C ASP A 139 -26.23 -39.85 -24.16
N GLN A 140 -25.91 -39.43 -25.38
CA GLN A 140 -24.76 -38.58 -25.67
C GLN A 140 -24.93 -37.17 -25.07
N LEU A 141 -26.09 -36.54 -25.26
CA LEU A 141 -26.40 -35.22 -24.70
C LEU A 141 -26.42 -35.24 -23.17
N ASN A 142 -26.97 -36.28 -22.56
CA ASN A 142 -26.94 -36.46 -21.11
C ASN A 142 -25.51 -36.61 -20.59
N ALA A 143 -24.65 -37.35 -21.29
CA ALA A 143 -23.24 -37.47 -20.92
C ALA A 143 -22.50 -36.13 -21.04
N GLU A 144 -22.79 -35.33 -22.07
CA GLU A 144 -22.25 -33.98 -22.24
C GLU A 144 -22.74 -33.02 -21.14
N LEU A 145 -24.03 -33.08 -20.80
CA LEU A 145 -24.64 -32.31 -19.71
C LEU A 145 -23.99 -32.63 -18.36
N ASP A 146 -23.76 -33.92 -18.06
CA ASP A 146 -23.05 -34.36 -16.85
C ASP A 146 -21.61 -33.84 -16.82
N GLN A 147 -20.91 -33.86 -17.96
CA GLN A 147 -19.57 -33.30 -18.09
C GLN A 147 -19.58 -31.79 -17.83
N LEU A 148 -20.46 -31.03 -18.48
CA LEU A 148 -20.58 -29.58 -18.30
C LEU A 148 -20.91 -29.21 -16.85
N ASN A 149 -21.80 -29.97 -16.20
CA ASN A 149 -22.13 -29.79 -14.79
C ASN A 149 -20.92 -30.06 -13.89
N ALA A 150 -20.13 -31.11 -14.16
CA ALA A 150 -18.91 -31.39 -13.42
C ALA A 150 -17.87 -30.26 -13.59
N GLU A 151 -17.70 -29.76 -14.81
CA GLU A 151 -16.83 -28.61 -15.12
C GLU A 151 -17.31 -27.33 -14.43
N LEU A 152 -18.63 -27.08 -14.37
CA LEU A 152 -19.21 -25.93 -13.68
C LEU A 152 -18.92 -26.00 -12.17
N VAL A 153 -19.14 -27.15 -11.55
CA VAL A 153 -18.84 -27.35 -10.12
C VAL A 153 -17.35 -27.17 -9.84
N ALA A 154 -16.48 -27.69 -10.71
CA ALA A 154 -15.04 -27.50 -10.59
C ALA A 154 -14.67 -26.01 -10.72
N ASN A 155 -15.20 -25.30 -11.70
CA ASN A 155 -14.95 -23.87 -11.89
C ASN A 155 -15.51 -23.04 -10.72
N GLU A 156 -16.69 -23.34 -10.18
CA GLU A 156 -17.24 -22.65 -9.01
C GLU A 156 -16.34 -22.81 -7.77
N SER A 157 -15.72 -23.98 -7.61
CA SER A 157 -14.73 -24.21 -6.55
C SER A 157 -13.47 -23.36 -6.73
N GLN A 158 -12.96 -23.22 -7.97
CA GLN A 158 -11.82 -22.36 -8.29
C GLN A 158 -12.17 -20.88 -8.13
N LEU A 159 -13.37 -20.46 -8.55
CA LEU A 159 -13.87 -19.11 -8.43
C LEU A 159 -13.89 -18.64 -6.97
N LYS A 160 -14.22 -19.54 -6.04
CA LYS A 160 -14.11 -19.28 -4.60
C LYS A 160 -12.67 -18.98 -4.20
N LEU A 161 -11.70 -19.79 -4.64
CA LEU A 161 -10.27 -19.58 -4.35
C LEU A 161 -9.75 -18.28 -4.95
N PHE A 162 -10.11 -17.97 -6.20
CA PHE A 162 -9.74 -16.70 -6.85
C PHE A 162 -10.32 -15.51 -6.11
N ARG A 163 -11.57 -15.59 -5.63
CA ARG A 163 -12.19 -14.54 -4.82
C ARG A 163 -11.43 -14.33 -3.52
N GLU A 164 -11.09 -15.39 -2.79
CA GLU A 164 -10.30 -15.31 -1.55
C GLU A 164 -8.91 -14.71 -1.81
N SER A 165 -8.23 -15.15 -2.88
CA SER A 165 -6.92 -14.62 -3.29
C SER A 165 -6.97 -13.13 -3.65
N ALA A 166 -7.99 -12.71 -4.42
CA ALA A 166 -8.19 -11.31 -4.80
C ALA A 166 -8.52 -10.42 -3.58
N GLU A 167 -9.29 -10.93 -2.62
CA GLU A 167 -9.59 -10.21 -1.38
C GLU A 167 -8.33 -10.03 -0.52
N GLU A 168 -7.52 -11.08 -0.36
CA GLU A 168 -6.27 -11.02 0.40
C GLU A 168 -5.24 -10.09 -0.26
N ALA A 169 -5.11 -10.15 -1.58
CA ALA A 169 -4.28 -9.22 -2.33
C ALA A 169 -4.74 -7.76 -2.14
N SER A 170 -6.07 -7.52 -2.16
CA SER A 170 -6.65 -6.20 -1.91
C SER A 170 -6.38 -5.71 -0.48
N LYS A 171 -6.48 -6.59 0.54
CA LYS A 171 -6.16 -6.24 1.93
C LYS A 171 -4.70 -5.83 2.08
N ASN A 172 -3.79 -6.56 1.44
CA ASN A 172 -2.36 -6.25 1.45
C ASN A 172 -2.06 -4.88 0.81
N VAL A 173 -2.70 -4.56 -0.32
CA VAL A 173 -2.58 -3.23 -0.95
C VAL A 173 -3.02 -2.12 0.01
N VAL A 174 -4.18 -2.27 0.67
CA VAL A 174 -4.67 -1.26 1.63
C VAL A 174 -3.74 -1.11 2.83
N LEU A 175 -3.20 -2.22 3.34
CA LEU A 175 -2.23 -2.20 4.43
C LEU A 175 -0.96 -1.43 4.04
N LEU A 176 -0.39 -1.72 2.88
CA LEU A 176 0.82 -1.07 2.38
C LEU A 176 0.58 0.42 2.08
N GLN A 177 -0.59 0.79 1.55
CA GLN A 177 -0.98 2.20 1.37
C GLN A 177 -1.05 2.95 2.71
N SER A 178 -1.62 2.32 3.74
CA SER A 178 -1.68 2.89 5.09
C SER A 178 -0.27 3.08 5.67
N GLN A 179 0.60 2.07 5.54
CA GLN A 179 1.99 2.15 5.98
C GLN A 179 2.75 3.27 5.26
N LEU A 180 2.58 3.39 3.94
CA LEU A 180 3.21 4.44 3.15
C LEU A 180 2.75 5.83 3.59
N ASN A 181 1.46 6.03 3.85
CA ASN A 181 0.93 7.28 4.38
C ASN A 181 1.51 7.64 5.75
N MET A 182 1.71 6.66 6.63
CA MET A 182 2.40 6.90 7.90
C MET A 182 3.84 7.34 7.69
N ILE A 183 4.58 6.70 6.78
CA ILE A 183 5.97 7.07 6.46
C ILE A 183 6.03 8.49 5.86
N VAL A 184 5.12 8.84 4.96
CA VAL A 184 5.04 10.20 4.40
C VAL A 184 4.83 11.22 5.51
N LYS A 185 3.96 10.92 6.48
CA LYS A 185 3.74 11.78 7.63
C LYS A 185 4.99 11.89 8.51
N THR A 186 5.69 10.79 8.80
CA THR A 186 6.92 10.86 9.59
C THR A 186 8.02 11.64 8.89
N ILE A 187 8.16 11.52 7.57
CA ILE A 187 9.08 12.35 6.78
C ILE A 187 8.72 13.82 6.93
N ALA A 188 7.44 14.19 6.78
CA ALA A 188 7.00 15.57 6.95
C ALA A 188 7.26 16.11 8.38
N ASP A 189 7.02 15.29 9.40
CA ASP A 189 7.30 15.65 10.80
C ASP A 189 8.81 15.84 11.05
N ILE A 190 9.66 14.99 10.46
CA ILE A 190 11.13 15.14 10.53
C ILE A 190 11.59 16.40 9.79
N GLU A 191 11.05 16.68 8.60
CA GLU A 191 11.41 17.85 7.80
C GLU A 191 10.98 19.16 8.48
N THR A 192 9.78 19.20 9.07
CA THR A 192 9.33 20.35 9.86
C THR A 192 10.17 20.56 11.11
N ALA A 193 10.55 19.47 11.81
CA ALA A 193 11.49 19.54 12.92
C ALA A 193 12.85 20.10 12.47
N ALA A 194 13.39 19.64 11.33
CA ALA A 194 14.64 20.12 10.74
C ALA A 194 14.60 21.60 10.34
N LEU A 195 13.48 22.08 9.80
CA LEU A 195 13.29 23.50 9.50
C LEU A 195 13.21 24.35 10.77
N SER A 196 12.53 23.86 11.80
CA SER A 196 12.44 24.55 13.10
C SER A 196 13.79 24.60 13.82
N SER A 197 14.64 23.59 13.61
CA SER A 197 15.95 23.45 14.23
C SER A 197 17.09 23.90 13.31
N ARG A 198 16.83 24.74 12.29
CA ARG A 198 17.80 25.11 11.24
C ARG A 198 19.09 25.63 11.85
N ALA A 199 19.99 24.70 12.08
CA ALA A 199 21.24 24.90 12.75
C ALA A 199 22.22 25.50 11.74
N ILE A 200 23.03 26.43 12.21
CA ILE A 200 24.03 27.08 11.38
C ILE A 200 25.28 26.21 11.43
N SER A 201 25.59 25.54 10.33
CA SER A 201 26.61 24.48 10.29
C SER A 201 28.00 24.91 10.73
N TRP A 202 28.39 26.16 10.43
CA TRP A 202 29.68 26.70 10.88
C TRP A 202 29.74 27.02 12.38
N LEU A 203 28.58 27.10 13.07
CA LEU A 203 28.50 27.32 14.52
C LEU A 203 28.49 26.01 15.34
N GLN A 204 28.28 24.85 14.71
CA GLN A 204 28.22 23.56 15.40
C GLN A 204 29.49 23.20 16.19
N PRO A 205 30.73 23.44 15.68
CA PRO A 205 31.94 23.17 16.46
C PRO A 205 32.02 24.04 17.73
N VAL A 206 31.62 25.31 17.63
CA VAL A 206 31.61 26.25 18.77
C VAL A 206 30.56 25.82 19.79
N ARG A 207 29.39 25.39 19.32
CA ARG A 207 28.31 24.85 20.15
C ARG A 207 28.77 23.61 20.92
N LYS A 208 29.39 22.63 20.26
CA LYS A 208 29.88 21.40 20.91
C LYS A 208 30.86 21.72 22.05
N ASN A 209 31.82 22.60 21.78
CA ASN A 209 32.77 23.05 22.81
C ASN A 209 32.04 23.77 23.96
N THR A 210 31.04 24.59 23.64
CA THR A 210 30.24 25.33 24.63
C THR A 210 29.37 24.39 25.47
N SER A 211 28.76 23.35 24.88
CA SER A 211 27.96 22.37 25.60
C SER A 211 28.81 21.50 26.53
N GLU A 212 29.99 21.07 26.09
CA GLU A 212 30.94 20.34 26.96
C GLU A 212 31.40 21.21 28.14
N LEU A 213 31.69 22.49 27.90
CA LEU A 213 32.00 23.47 28.96
C LEU A 213 30.82 23.69 29.92
N THR A 214 29.61 23.72 29.39
CA THR A 214 28.37 23.92 30.18
C THR A 214 28.05 22.70 31.04
N ASP A 215 28.28 21.49 30.53
CA ASP A 215 28.04 20.23 31.27
C ASP A 215 28.99 20.09 32.47
N VAL A 216 30.24 20.56 32.32
CA VAL A 216 31.26 20.50 33.38
C VAL A 216 31.12 21.64 34.41
N ALA A 217 30.77 22.85 33.99
CA ALA A 217 30.78 24.05 34.86
C ALA A 217 29.38 24.53 35.28
N GLY A 218 28.31 23.97 34.70
CA GLY A 218 26.94 24.46 34.82
C GLY A 218 26.68 25.72 33.97
N VAL A 219 25.44 25.88 33.50
CA VAL A 219 24.99 27.08 32.75
C VAL A 219 25.24 28.36 33.54
N ASP A 220 24.97 28.33 34.85
CA ASP A 220 25.17 29.47 35.75
C ASP A 220 26.65 29.85 35.87
N GLY A 221 27.56 28.88 35.82
CA GLY A 221 29.01 29.11 35.85
C GLY A 221 29.51 29.80 34.59
N LEU A 222 29.00 29.40 33.41
CA LEU A 222 29.35 30.02 32.13
C LEU A 222 28.79 31.45 32.03
N ILE A 223 27.55 31.67 32.49
CA ILE A 223 26.92 33.00 32.53
C ILE A 223 27.68 33.91 33.52
N ALA A 224 28.06 33.41 34.70
CA ALA A 224 28.82 34.18 35.67
C ALA A 224 30.21 34.58 35.13
N LEU A 225 30.89 33.68 34.41
CA LEU A 225 32.17 33.96 33.76
C LEU A 225 32.03 35.04 32.68
N LEU A 226 31.02 34.92 31.80
CA LEU A 226 30.74 35.92 30.78
C LEU A 226 30.39 37.28 31.40
N ALA A 227 29.54 37.30 32.43
CA ALA A 227 29.14 38.52 33.13
C ALA A 227 30.34 39.20 33.81
N ALA A 228 31.20 38.43 34.49
CA ALA A 228 32.41 38.95 35.12
C ALA A 228 33.40 39.51 34.09
N LEU A 229 33.51 38.86 32.92
CA LEU A 229 34.44 39.26 31.87
C LEU A 229 33.96 40.52 31.14
N ILE A 230 32.66 40.62 30.84
CA ILE A 230 32.03 41.85 30.31
C ILE A 230 32.15 42.98 31.34
N PHE A 231 31.89 42.71 32.62
CA PHE A 231 32.03 43.69 33.69
C PHE A 231 33.48 44.20 33.79
N CYS A 232 34.47 43.30 33.72
CA CYS A 232 35.88 43.66 33.75
C CYS A 232 36.29 44.53 32.53
N LEU A 233 35.78 44.21 31.34
CA LEU A 233 35.99 45.02 30.13
C LEU A 233 35.35 46.41 30.25
N VAL A 234 34.12 46.50 30.78
CA VAL A 234 33.42 47.77 31.01
C VAL A 234 34.19 48.63 32.01
N CYS A 235 34.64 48.04 33.13
CA CYS A 235 35.46 48.73 34.14
C CYS A 235 36.78 49.24 33.55
N LYS A 236 37.46 48.44 32.72
CA LYS A 236 38.73 48.82 32.09
C LYS A 236 38.59 49.88 31.00
N ARG A 237 37.51 49.84 30.20
CA ARG A 237 37.28 50.78 29.09
C ARG A 237 36.65 52.09 29.54
N ARG A 238 35.84 52.07 30.60
CA ARG A 238 35.17 53.24 31.19
C ARG A 238 35.71 53.56 32.58
N GLU A 239 37.01 53.37 32.79
CA GLU A 239 37.67 53.58 34.08
C GLU A 239 37.40 54.98 34.66
N SER A 240 37.37 56.03 33.83
CA SER A 240 37.06 57.39 34.27
C SER A 240 35.61 57.55 34.74
N TRP A 241 34.64 57.02 34.00
CA TRP A 241 33.22 57.05 34.36
C TRP A 241 32.96 56.18 35.60
N PHE A 242 33.60 55.02 35.70
CA PHE A 242 33.46 54.11 36.85
C PHE A 242 34.05 54.71 38.13
N LYS A 243 35.25 55.31 38.05
CA LYS A 243 35.84 56.08 39.16
C LYS A 243 34.98 57.26 39.56
N GLN A 244 34.26 57.89 38.63
CA GLN A 244 33.40 59.03 38.92
C GLN A 244 32.05 58.62 39.52
N MET A 245 31.53 57.44 39.16
CA MET A 245 30.24 56.93 39.64
C MET A 245 30.33 56.13 40.94
N PHE A 246 31.43 55.40 41.16
CA PHE A 246 31.65 54.53 42.34
C PHE A 246 32.80 55.02 43.25
N GLY A 247 33.39 56.17 42.95
CA GLY A 247 34.58 56.74 43.62
C GLY A 247 34.44 57.11 45.10
N ILE A 248 33.44 56.58 45.81
CA ILE A 248 33.27 56.77 47.25
C ILE A 248 33.66 55.51 48.04
N TYR A 249 33.81 54.32 47.43
CA TYR A 249 33.87 53.06 48.20
C TYR A 249 35.18 52.26 48.18
N PHE A 250 36.29 52.75 47.61
CA PHE A 250 37.59 52.10 47.81
C PHE A 250 38.66 53.13 48.18
N LYS A 251 38.90 53.24 49.49
CA LYS A 251 40.10 53.83 50.09
C LYS A 251 40.75 52.79 50.99
#